data_AF-A0A6L6J1W6-F1
#
_entry.id   AF-A0A6L6J1W6-F1
#
_cell.length_a   1.000
_cell.length_b   1.000
_cell.length_c   1.000
_cell.angle_alpha   90.00
_cell.angle_beta   90.00
_cell.angle_gamma   90.00
#
_symmetry.space_group_name_H-M   'P 1'
#
loop_
_entity.id
_entity.type
_entity.pdbx_description
1 polymer ?
#
loop_
_entity_poly.entity_id
_entity_poly.type
_entity_poly.pdbx_seq_one_letter_code
_entity_poly.pdbx_strand_id
1 'polypeptide(L)'
;MSERLSISAVVFFVIMALLGVYFAFAAVQGPSGVLRREQLKADTRELTMQRDKLQAEVDRMRNLTRRLSDDYLDLDLLDERARDVLGYMRPDEIIIR
;
A
#
# COMPACT_ATOMS: atom_id res chain seq x y z
N MET A 1 -71.40 1.37 1.70
CA MET A 1 -70.77 0.57 2.78
C MET A 1 -69.41 1.20 3.04
N SER A 2 -69.29 2.03 4.08
CA SER A 2 -68.07 2.80 4.32
C SER A 2 -67.03 1.89 4.97
N GLU A 3 -66.12 1.33 4.18
CA GLU A 3 -64.94 0.64 4.72
C GLU A 3 -64.08 1.66 5.45
N ARG A 4 -64.24 1.72 6.78
CA ARG A 4 -63.37 2.51 7.63
C ARG A 4 -62.04 1.79 7.62
N LEU A 5 -61.06 2.34 6.90
CA LEU A 5 -59.66 1.90 6.93
C LEU A 5 -59.27 1.64 8.39
N SER A 6 -58.92 0.38 8.69
CA SER A 6 -58.52 0.00 10.03
C SER A 6 -57.23 0.74 10.37
N ILE A 7 -57.25 1.57 11.42
CA ILE A 7 -56.09 2.34 11.87
C ILE A 7 -54.88 1.43 12.10
N SER A 8 -55.11 0.20 12.58
CA SER A 8 -54.07 -0.81 12.75
C SER A 8 -53.40 -1.21 11.43
N ALA A 9 -54.16 -1.33 10.35
CA ALA A 9 -53.62 -1.66 9.03
C ALA A 9 -52.76 -0.50 8.47
N VAL A 10 -53.19 0.75 8.69
CA VAL A 10 -52.43 1.94 8.29
C VAL A 10 -51.13 2.03 9.07
N VAL A 11 -51.16 1.86 10.40
CA VAL A 11 -49.97 1.88 11.25
C VAL A 11 -49.01 0.76 10.86
N PHE A 12 -49.51 -0.46 10.64
CA PHE A 12 -48.69 -1.58 10.20
C PHE A 12 -48.00 -1.30 8.86
N PHE A 13 -48.74 -0.75 7.89
CA PHE A 13 -48.20 -0.41 6.58
C PHE A 13 -47.14 0.68 6.66
N VAL A 14 -47.34 1.71 7.48
CA VAL A 14 -46.35 2.78 7.71
C VAL A 14 -45.08 2.22 8.34
N ILE A 15 -45.19 1.35 9.35
CA ILE A 15 -44.02 0.72 9.99
C ILE A 15 -43.25 -0.13 8.98
N MET A 16 -43.95 -0.94 8.18
CA MET A 16 -43.31 -1.76 7.13
C MET A 16 -42.62 -0.90 6.07
N ALA A 17 -43.25 0.21 5.65
CA ALA A 17 -42.64 1.15 4.72
C ALA A 17 -41.37 1.80 5.30
N LEU A 18 -41.40 2.22 6.57
CA LEU A 18 -40.23 2.78 7.25
C LEU A 18 -39.10 1.77 7.40
N LEU A 19 -39.40 0.51 7.74
CA LEU A 19 -38.41 -0.56 7.75
C LEU A 19 -37.79 -0.76 6.36
N GLY A 20 -38.61 -0.79 5.30
CA GLY A 20 -38.15 -0.92 3.93
C GLY A 20 -37.19 0.21 3.53
N VAL A 21 -37.54 1.45 3.87
CA VAL A 21 -36.67 2.62 3.63
C VAL A 21 -35.37 2.52 4.43
N TYR A 22 -35.42 2.12 5.70
CA TYR A 22 -34.23 1.92 6.52
C TYR A 22 -33.29 0.87 5.93
N PHE A 23 -33.82 -0.28 5.50
CA PHE A 23 -33.01 -1.32 4.87
C PHE A 23 -32.44 -0.89 3.52
N ALA A 24 -33.21 -0.16 2.70
CA ALA A 24 -32.70 0.39 1.45
C ALA A 24 -31.56 1.39 1.69
N PHE A 25 -31.72 2.27 2.69
CA PHE A 25 -30.67 3.20 3.11
C PHE A 25 -29.42 2.47 3.63
N ALA A 26 -29.60 1.47 4.49
CA ALA A 26 -28.51 0.65 5.03
C ALA A 26 -27.81 -0.21 3.96
N ALA A 27 -28.52 -0.65 2.91
CA ALA A 27 -27.92 -1.36 1.79
C ALA A 27 -27.06 -0.43 0.90
N VAL A 28 -27.38 0.86 0.84
CA VAL A 28 -26.60 1.86 0.08
C VAL A 28 -25.40 2.36 0.87
N GLN A 29 -25.58 2.66 2.17
CA GLN A 29 -24.54 3.29 3.03
C GLN A 29 -23.83 2.34 3.98
N GLY A 30 -24.31 1.11 4.14
CA GLY A 30 -23.73 0.16 5.09
C GLY A 30 -22.36 -0.36 4.68
N PRO A 31 -21.62 -0.98 5.61
CA PRO A 31 -20.30 -1.57 5.35
C PRO A 31 -20.31 -2.67 4.28
N SER A 32 -21.47 -3.30 4.03
CA SER A 32 -21.71 -4.27 2.95
C SER A 32 -22.32 -3.65 1.69
N GLY A 33 -22.42 -2.32 1.63
CA GLY A 33 -23.08 -1.61 0.54
C GLY A 33 -22.29 -1.68 -0.77
N VAL A 34 -23.02 -1.61 -1.90
CA VAL A 34 -22.48 -1.80 -3.25
C VAL A 34 -21.32 -0.84 -3.56
N LEU A 35 -21.32 0.35 -2.96
CA LEU A 35 -20.31 1.39 -3.12
C LEU A 35 -18.97 1.08 -2.42
N ARG A 36 -18.94 0.16 -1.45
CA ARG A 36 -17.70 -0.19 -0.72
C ARG A 36 -16.67 -0.86 -1.63
N ARG A 37 -17.12 -1.55 -2.68
CA ARG A 37 -16.25 -2.28 -3.61
C ARG A 37 -15.32 -1.38 -4.40
N GLU A 38 -15.77 -0.18 -4.78
CA GLU A 38 -14.93 0.74 -5.56
C GLU A 38 -13.90 1.46 -4.68
N GLN A 39 -14.26 1.79 -3.43
CA GLN A 39 -13.30 2.31 -2.45
C GLN A 39 -12.22 1.29 -2.10
N LEU A 40 -12.61 0.02 -1.85
CA LEU A 40 -11.65 -1.04 -1.54
C LEU A 40 -10.64 -1.27 -2.68
N LYS A 41 -11.09 -1.16 -3.94
CA LYS A 41 -10.21 -1.29 -5.12
C LYS A 41 -9.25 -0.11 -5.26
N ALA A 42 -9.65 1.09 -4.87
CA ALA A 42 -8.78 2.26 -4.88
C ALA A 42 -7.67 2.11 -3.82
N ASP A 43 -8.06 1.77 -2.59
CA ASP A 43 -7.13 1.55 -1.47
C ASP A 43 -6.14 0.42 -1.78
N THR A 44 -6.64 -0.68 -2.37
CA THR A 44 -5.78 -1.81 -2.77
C THR A 44 -4.74 -1.40 -3.81
N ARG A 45 -5.10 -0.54 -4.77
CA ARG A 45 -4.15 -0.09 -5.80
C ARG A 45 -3.05 0.77 -5.19
N GLU A 46 -3.41 1.71 -4.32
CA GLU A 46 -2.44 2.57 -3.65
C GLU A 46 -1.48 1.75 -2.78
N LEU A 47 -2.01 0.85 -1.95
CA LEU A 47 -1.23 -0.05 -1.11
C LEU A 47 -0.30 -0.95 -1.95
N THR A 48 -0.77 -1.44 -3.09
CA THR A 48 0.05 -2.24 -4.01
C THR A 48 1.22 -1.44 -4.57
N MET A 49 0.98 -0.21 -5.02
CA MET A 49 2.03 0.68 -5.52
C MET A 49 3.08 1.00 -4.43
N GLN A 50 2.65 1.27 -3.20
CA GLN A 50 3.55 1.50 -2.09
C GLN A 50 4.40 0.26 -1.78
N ARG A 51 3.77 -0.91 -1.75
CA ARG A 51 4.45 -2.20 -1.53
C ARG A 51 5.49 -2.46 -2.61
N ASP A 52 5.17 -2.25 -3.88
CA ASP A 52 6.11 -2.50 -4.97
C ASP A 52 7.29 -1.52 -4.95
N LYS A 53 7.05 -0.26 -4.58
CA LYS A 53 8.13 0.72 -4.36
C LYS A 53 9.07 0.26 -3.24
N LEU A 54 8.52 -0.17 -2.11
CA LEU A 54 9.30 -0.63 -0.96
C LEU A 54 10.07 -1.92 -1.31
N GLN A 55 9.45 -2.82 -2.05
CA GLN A 55 10.10 -4.05 -2.51
C GLN A 55 11.31 -3.74 -3.41
N ALA A 56 11.18 -2.79 -4.34
CA ALA A 56 12.28 -2.36 -5.19
C ALA A 56 13.45 -1.75 -4.38
N GLU A 57 13.15 -1.06 -3.28
CA GLU A 57 14.16 -0.53 -2.37
C GLU A 57 14.88 -1.65 -1.59
N VAL A 58 14.13 -2.61 -1.06
CA VAL A 58 14.68 -3.80 -0.41
C VAL A 58 15.60 -4.57 -1.36
N ASP A 59 15.19 -4.76 -2.61
CA ASP A 59 15.98 -5.50 -3.60
C ASP A 59 17.26 -4.74 -3.98
N ARG A 60 17.19 -3.40 -4.06
CA ARG A 60 18.38 -2.56 -4.25
C ARG A 60 19.35 -2.69 -3.08
N MET A 61 18.85 -2.57 -1.85
CA MET A 61 19.67 -2.67 -0.64
C MET A 61 20.29 -4.06 -0.52
N ARG A 62 19.52 -5.12 -0.79
CA ARG A 62 20.02 -6.49 -0.82
C ARG A 62 21.12 -6.68 -1.85
N ASN A 63 21.01 -6.08 -3.04
CA ASN A 63 22.06 -6.12 -4.05
C ASN A 63 23.33 -5.40 -3.56
N LEU A 64 23.20 -4.19 -3.02
CA LEU A 64 24.33 -3.45 -2.46
C LEU A 64 25.04 -4.24 -1.35
N THR A 65 24.29 -4.78 -0.39
CA THR A 65 24.83 -5.62 0.69
C THR A 65 25.53 -6.86 0.13
N ARG A 66 24.95 -7.52 -0.87
CA ARG A 66 25.58 -8.68 -1.52
C ARG A 66 26.86 -8.32 -2.25
N ARG A 67 26.93 -7.14 -2.87
CA ARG A 67 28.17 -6.65 -3.52
C ARG A 67 29.25 -6.25 -2.52
N LEU A 68 28.85 -5.97 -1.28
CA LEU A 68 29.74 -5.66 -0.16
C LEU A 68 30.15 -6.91 0.64
N SER A 69 29.57 -8.08 0.38
CA SER A 69 29.92 -9.31 1.10
C SER A 69 31.23 -9.91 0.59
N ASP A 70 32.03 -10.50 1.47
CA ASP A 70 33.35 -11.09 1.20
C ASP A 70 33.42 -12.00 -0.05
N ASP A 71 32.35 -12.74 -0.37
CA ASP A 71 32.32 -13.62 -1.56
C ASP A 71 32.30 -12.87 -2.90
N TYR A 72 31.97 -11.57 -2.91
CA TYR A 72 31.86 -10.70 -4.10
C TYR A 72 32.59 -9.36 -3.95
N LEU A 73 33.21 -9.11 -2.79
CA LEU A 73 33.91 -7.87 -2.48
C LEU A 73 35.33 -7.95 -3.04
N ASP A 74 35.57 -7.24 -4.14
CA ASP A 74 36.89 -7.12 -4.74
C ASP A 74 37.71 -6.08 -3.96
N LEU A 75 38.69 -6.56 -3.19
CA LEU A 75 39.61 -5.76 -2.39
C LEU A 75 40.44 -4.81 -3.26
N ASP A 76 40.75 -5.16 -4.50
CA ASP A 76 41.53 -4.31 -5.41
C ASP A 76 40.69 -3.10 -5.85
N LEU A 77 39.41 -3.31 -6.17
CA LEU A 77 38.47 -2.22 -6.46
C LEU A 77 38.21 -1.33 -5.23
N LEU A 78 38.25 -1.90 -4.02
CA LEU A 78 38.13 -1.12 -2.77
C LEU A 78 39.35 -0.23 -2.55
N ASP A 79 40.56 -0.75 -2.79
CA ASP A 79 41.81 0.01 -2.67
C ASP A 79 41.90 1.12 -3.74
N GLU A 80 41.47 0.84 -4.98
CA GLU A 80 41.31 1.86 -6.02
C GLU A 80 40.31 2.95 -5.61
N ARG A 81 39.13 2.59 -5.07
CA ARG A 81 38.16 3.59 -4.59
C ARG A 81 38.67 4.36 -3.37
N ALA A 82 39.43 3.74 -2.49
CA ALA A 82 40.06 4.40 -1.34
C ALA A 82 41.14 5.40 -1.81
N ARG A 83 41.94 5.06 -2.82
CA ARG A 83 42.89 5.97 -3.47
C ARG A 83 42.19 7.15 -4.15
N ASP A 84 41.14 6.89 -4.92
CA ASP A 84 40.39 7.90 -5.70
C ASP A 84 39.59 8.86 -4.79
N VAL A 85 38.92 8.34 -3.76
CA VAL A 85 38.03 9.13 -2.89
C VAL A 85 38.76 9.73 -1.69
N LEU A 86 39.61 8.95 -1.03
CA LEU A 86 40.29 9.36 0.22
C LEU A 86 41.71 9.88 -0.02
N GLY A 87 42.23 9.78 -1.25
CA GLY A 87 43.64 10.08 -1.53
C GLY A 87 44.58 9.15 -0.77
N TYR A 88 44.12 7.95 -0.40
CA TYR A 88 44.89 7.00 0.39
C TYR A 88 46.11 6.57 -0.41
N MET A 89 47.31 6.93 0.04
CA MET A 89 48.59 6.48 -0.54
C MET A 89 49.44 5.86 0.55
N ARG A 90 50.13 4.76 0.22
CA ARG A 90 51.15 4.25 1.12
C ARG A 90 52.37 5.19 1.10
N PRO A 91 53.11 5.32 2.22
CA PRO A 91 54.26 6.23 2.31
C PRO A 91 55.37 6.01 1.26
N ASP A 92 55.33 4.88 0.57
CA ASP A 92 56.33 4.35 -0.35
C ASP A 92 55.92 4.38 -1.84
N GLU A 93 54.75 4.90 -2.21
CA GLU A 93 54.28 4.95 -3.61
C GLU A 93 54.58 6.32 -4.29
N ILE A 94 55.13 6.28 -5.52
CA ILE A 94 55.46 7.47 -6.35
C ILE A 94 54.58 7.48 -7.61
N ILE A 95 53.85 8.57 -7.85
CA ILE A 95 53.04 8.78 -9.06
C ILE A 95 53.97 9.09 -10.25
N ILE A 96 54.01 8.20 -11.24
CA ILE A 96 54.62 8.49 -12.54
C ILE A 96 53.51 9.04 -13.44
N ARG A 97 53.68 10.29 -13.87
CA ARG A 97 52.75 11.02 -14.76
C ARG A 97 53.11 10.82 -16.23
#